data_AF-A0A957LIK2-F1
#
_entry.id   AF-A0A957LIK2-F1
#
_cell.length_a   1.000
_cell.length_b   1.000
_cell.length_c   1.000
_cell.angle_alpha   90.00
_cell.angle_beta   90.00
_cell.angle_gamma   90.00
#
_symmetry.space_group_name_H-M   'P 1'
#
loop_
_entity.id
_entity.type
_entity.pdbx_description
1 polymer ?
#
loop_
_entity_poly.entity_id
_entity_poly.type
_entity_poly.pdbx_seq_one_letter_code
_entity_poly.pdbx_strand_id
1 'polypeptide(L)'
;EIDMGNVMDLRSRRKEQFEKATGARLGFMSFFTKAVVGALKAFPRLNAEIDGDEMVLKKYYDIGIAVGAEEGLVVPVVRNADRKSFAEIENEIRSLGKRARDGELSLEDLLGGTFTITNGGIFGSMLSTPILNAPQVGILGMHNIVERPLAINGEVVIRPVMYVALSYDHRIVDGAEAVQFLYKIKELIEDPERLLLEG
;
A
#
# COMPACT_ATOMS: atom_id res chain seq x y z
N GLU A 1 -14.08 -0.97 0.50
CA GLU A 1 -13.84 0.14 1.46
C GLU A 1 -13.24 -0.40 2.75
N ILE A 2 -12.60 0.46 3.52
CA ILE A 2 -11.88 0.14 4.75
C ILE A 2 -12.24 1.19 5.81
N ASP A 3 -12.66 0.75 6.99
CA ASP A 3 -12.75 1.57 8.20
C ASP A 3 -11.35 1.84 8.76
N MET A 4 -10.92 3.09 8.72
CA MET A 4 -9.59 3.52 9.15
C MET A 4 -9.51 3.80 10.66
N GLY A 5 -10.63 3.69 11.40
CA GLY A 5 -10.75 4.13 12.79
C GLY A 5 -9.68 3.53 13.70
N ASN A 6 -9.52 2.20 13.67
CA ASN A 6 -8.58 1.51 14.56
C ASN A 6 -7.12 1.89 14.29
N VAL A 7 -6.72 2.02 13.01
CA VAL A 7 -5.37 2.50 12.64
C VAL A 7 -5.18 3.96 13.04
N MET A 8 -6.18 4.81 12.83
CA MET A 8 -6.12 6.22 13.22
C MET A 8 -5.98 6.38 14.75
N ASP A 9 -6.72 5.60 15.53
CA ASP A 9 -6.64 5.59 16.98
C ASP A 9 -5.28 5.09 17.47
N LEU A 10 -4.74 4.03 16.86
CA LEU A 10 -3.40 3.54 17.14
C LEU A 10 -2.34 4.62 16.86
N ARG A 11 -2.42 5.25 15.69
CA ARG A 11 -1.50 6.33 15.31
C ARG A 11 -1.58 7.49 16.29
N SER A 12 -2.78 7.93 16.66
CA SER A 12 -2.97 9.02 17.62
C SER A 12 -2.32 8.73 18.98
N ARG A 13 -2.43 7.49 19.47
CA ARG A 13 -1.84 7.08 20.76
C ARG A 13 -0.32 6.85 20.72
N ARG A 14 0.24 6.46 19.56
CA ARG A 14 1.63 5.96 19.47
C ARG A 14 2.59 6.85 18.67
N LYS A 15 2.10 7.78 17.83
CA LYS A 15 2.92 8.54 16.88
C LYS A 15 4.10 9.27 17.53
N GLU A 16 3.91 9.92 18.67
CA GLU A 16 4.95 10.72 19.33
C GLU A 16 6.06 9.82 19.92
N GLN A 17 5.66 8.75 20.60
CA GLN A 17 6.59 7.77 21.14
C GLN A 17 7.39 7.09 20.01
N PHE A 18 6.70 6.74 18.91
CA PHE A 18 7.31 6.13 17.73
C PHE A 18 8.33 7.07 17.07
N GLU A 19 7.99 8.34 16.85
CA GLU A 19 8.89 9.33 16.27
C GLU A 19 10.11 9.59 17.17
N LYS A 20 9.90 9.68 18.49
CA LYS A 20 11.00 9.84 19.45
C LYS A 20 11.96 8.62 19.45
N ALA A 21 11.43 7.41 19.32
CA ALA A 21 12.23 6.19 19.38
C ALA A 21 12.96 5.87 18.07
N THR A 22 12.39 6.24 16.93
CA THR A 22 12.85 5.78 15.61
C THR A 22 13.30 6.89 14.67
N GLY A 23 12.99 8.15 14.99
CA GLY A 23 13.18 9.29 14.09
C GLY A 23 12.22 9.33 12.89
N ALA A 24 11.37 8.31 12.73
CA ALA A 24 10.39 8.20 11.65
C ALA A 24 9.00 8.68 12.10
N ARG A 25 8.26 9.36 11.23
CA ARG A 25 6.85 9.65 11.49
C ARG A 25 6.02 8.41 11.20
N LEU A 26 5.12 8.05 12.12
CA LEU A 26 4.19 6.94 11.91
C LEU A 26 3.09 7.36 10.92
N GLY A 27 3.30 7.09 9.62
CA GLY A 27 2.36 7.34 8.54
C GLY A 27 1.30 6.24 8.39
N PHE A 28 0.49 6.33 7.33
CA PHE A 28 -0.38 5.22 6.90
C PHE A 28 0.31 4.30 5.91
N MET A 29 1.33 4.79 5.19
CA MET A 29 1.97 4.03 4.11
C MET A 29 2.62 2.76 4.65
N SER A 30 3.30 2.80 5.80
CA SER A 30 3.86 1.60 6.42
C SER A 30 2.80 0.53 6.75
N PHE A 31 1.62 0.92 7.23
CA PHE A 31 0.51 -0.02 7.45
C PHE A 31 0.07 -0.69 6.15
N PHE A 32 -0.16 0.10 5.10
CA PHE A 32 -0.59 -0.42 3.80
C PHE A 32 0.50 -1.26 3.12
N THR A 33 1.76 -0.85 3.17
CA THR A 33 2.88 -1.65 2.65
C THR A 33 2.95 -2.99 3.35
N LYS A 34 2.83 -3.04 4.68
CA LYS A 34 2.82 -4.30 5.45
C LYS A 34 1.59 -5.16 5.15
N ALA A 35 0.40 -4.55 5.08
CA ALA A 35 -0.82 -5.28 4.73
C ALA A 35 -0.75 -5.87 3.31
N VAL A 36 -0.19 -5.12 2.35
CA VAL A 36 0.07 -5.60 0.98
C VAL A 36 1.05 -6.76 0.99
N VAL A 37 2.16 -6.66 1.72
CA VAL A 37 3.11 -7.79 1.83
C VAL A 37 2.44 -9.04 2.43
N GLY A 38 1.68 -8.88 3.50
CA GLY A 38 0.92 -9.98 4.11
C GLY A 38 -0.06 -10.63 3.12
N ALA A 39 -0.77 -9.80 2.33
CA ALA A 39 -1.67 -10.28 1.30
C ALA A 39 -0.93 -10.94 0.12
N LEU A 40 0.20 -10.41 -0.33
CA LEU A 40 1.01 -10.99 -1.41
C LEU A 40 1.59 -12.36 -1.01
N LYS A 41 1.95 -12.55 0.26
CA LYS A 41 2.35 -13.86 0.79
C LYS A 41 1.23 -14.89 0.69
N ALA A 42 -0.02 -14.47 0.92
CA ALA A 42 -1.19 -15.34 0.83
C ALA A 42 -1.66 -15.59 -0.62
N PHE A 43 -1.46 -14.61 -1.51
CA PHE A 43 -1.90 -14.63 -2.91
C PHE A 43 -0.71 -14.33 -3.84
N PRO A 44 0.22 -15.30 -4.01
CA PRO A 44 1.50 -15.06 -4.67
C PRO A 44 1.41 -14.72 -6.15
N ARG A 45 0.30 -15.02 -6.83
CA ARG A 45 0.09 -14.63 -8.24
C ARG A 45 -0.01 -13.12 -8.43
N LEU A 46 -0.46 -12.38 -7.42
CA LEU A 46 -0.44 -10.92 -7.43
C LEU A 46 0.98 -10.34 -7.24
N ASN A 47 1.95 -11.17 -6.87
CA ASN A 47 3.37 -10.85 -6.82
C ASN A 47 4.14 -11.41 -8.03
N ALA A 48 3.45 -11.57 -9.17
CA ALA A 48 4.05 -12.06 -10.41
C ALA A 48 4.32 -10.91 -11.39
N GLU A 49 5.14 -11.19 -12.39
CA GLU A 49 5.22 -10.40 -13.62
C GLU A 49 5.01 -11.30 -14.85
N ILE A 50 4.68 -10.68 -15.97
CA ILE A 50 4.60 -11.35 -17.27
C ILE A 50 5.88 -11.05 -18.03
N ASP A 51 6.62 -12.10 -18.40
CA ASP A 51 7.80 -12.02 -19.29
C ASP A 51 7.51 -12.80 -20.57
N GLY A 52 7.13 -12.08 -21.63
CA GLY A 52 6.63 -12.67 -22.87
C GLY A 52 5.34 -13.47 -22.63
N ASP A 53 5.43 -14.79 -22.78
CA ASP A 53 4.32 -15.74 -22.58
C ASP A 53 4.40 -16.47 -21.23
N GLU A 54 5.44 -16.19 -20.41
CA GLU A 54 5.67 -16.88 -19.14
C GLU A 54 5.28 -16.00 -17.94
N MET A 55 4.68 -16.64 -16.94
CA MET A 55 4.39 -16.00 -15.65
C MET A 55 5.56 -16.25 -14.68
N VAL A 56 6.19 -15.18 -14.20
CA VAL A 56 7.31 -15.26 -13.27
C VAL A 56 6.86 -14.87 -11.87
N LEU A 57 6.72 -15.86 -10.99
CA LEU A 57 6.39 -15.65 -9.58
C LEU A 57 7.61 -15.13 -8.81
N LYS A 58 7.47 -13.97 -8.15
CA LYS A 58 8.54 -13.36 -7.35
C LYS A 58 8.47 -13.83 -5.90
N LYS A 59 9.64 -14.12 -5.33
CA LYS A 59 9.81 -14.57 -3.93
C LYS A 59 10.39 -13.48 -3.02
N TYR A 60 10.43 -12.25 -3.51
CA TYR A 60 10.82 -11.04 -2.79
C TYR A 60 9.69 -10.01 -2.94
N TYR A 61 9.65 -9.03 -2.05
CA TYR A 61 8.56 -8.07 -1.94
C TYR A 61 9.09 -6.64 -2.10
N ASP A 62 9.35 -6.29 -3.35
CA ASP A 62 9.80 -4.97 -3.74
C ASP A 62 8.57 -4.15 -4.14
N ILE A 63 8.19 -3.17 -3.33
CA ILE A 63 6.91 -2.46 -3.46
C ILE A 63 7.16 -1.08 -4.06
N GLY A 64 6.64 -0.85 -5.26
CA GLY A 64 6.62 0.46 -5.89
C GLY A 64 5.67 1.40 -5.15
N ILE A 65 6.12 2.60 -4.80
CA ILE A 65 5.31 3.61 -4.13
C ILE A 65 5.24 4.85 -5.01
N ALA A 66 4.06 5.17 -5.53
CA ALA A 66 3.89 6.36 -6.35
C ALA A 66 4.09 7.63 -5.51
N VAL A 67 5.01 8.49 -5.92
CA VAL A 67 5.31 9.78 -5.27
C VAL A 67 5.31 10.91 -6.31
N GLY A 68 4.89 12.10 -5.88
CA GLY A 68 4.95 13.30 -6.71
C GLY A 68 6.40 13.78 -6.87
N ALA A 69 6.74 14.18 -8.10
CA ALA A 69 8.00 14.78 -8.52
C ALA A 69 7.71 16.09 -9.28
N GLU A 70 8.74 16.90 -9.58
CA GLU A 70 8.59 18.16 -10.31
C GLU A 70 7.98 17.96 -11.70
N GLU A 71 8.40 16.92 -12.42
CA GLU A 71 7.92 16.57 -13.76
C GLU A 71 6.65 15.70 -13.77
N GLY A 72 6.04 15.42 -12.60
CA GLY A 72 4.81 14.65 -12.50
C GLY A 72 4.84 13.56 -11.43
N LEU A 73 4.65 12.31 -11.83
CA LEU A 73 4.55 11.16 -10.92
C LEU A 73 5.62 10.13 -11.28
N VAL A 74 6.34 9.65 -10.27
CA VAL A 74 7.32 8.56 -10.40
C VAL A 74 7.03 7.48 -9.37
N VAL A 75 7.47 6.25 -9.65
CA VAL A 75 7.19 5.08 -8.80
C VAL A 75 8.51 4.44 -8.35
N PRO A 76 9.21 5.04 -7.38
CA PRO A 76 10.38 4.41 -6.78
C PRO A 76 10.00 3.19 -5.94
N VAL A 77 10.98 2.31 -5.71
CA VAL A 77 10.78 0.97 -5.14
C VAL A 77 11.33 0.89 -3.71
N VAL A 78 10.46 0.50 -2.77
CA VAL A 78 10.83 0.08 -1.41
C VAL A 78 11.24 -1.39 -1.48
N ARG A 79 12.55 -1.67 -1.42
CA ARG A 79 13.09 -3.03 -1.63
C ARG A 79 12.99 -3.91 -0.39
N ASN A 80 12.69 -5.20 -0.56
CA ASN A 80 12.57 -6.17 0.54
C ASN A 80 11.66 -5.67 1.68
N ALA A 81 10.50 -5.13 1.33
CA ALA A 81 9.56 -4.52 2.27
C ALA A 81 9.07 -5.50 3.35
N ASP A 82 9.12 -6.80 3.08
CA ASP A 82 8.84 -7.87 4.04
C ASP A 82 9.81 -7.88 5.23
N ARG A 83 11.06 -7.46 5.03
CA ARG A 83 12.12 -7.48 6.04
C ARG A 83 12.25 -6.18 6.82
N LYS A 84 11.57 -5.12 6.39
CA LYS A 84 11.66 -3.79 6.99
C LYS A 84 10.67 -3.62 8.12
N SER A 85 11.06 -2.90 9.15
CA SER A 85 10.15 -2.37 10.17
C SER A 85 9.28 -1.23 9.61
N PHE A 86 8.26 -0.82 10.36
CA PHE A 86 7.46 0.35 10.03
C PHE A 86 8.33 1.62 9.86
N ALA A 87 9.32 1.80 10.74
CA ALA A 87 10.18 2.97 10.71
C ALA A 87 11.08 3.00 9.46
N GLU A 88 11.63 1.84 9.08
CA GLU A 88 12.44 1.71 7.88
C GLU A 88 11.62 1.98 6.62
N ILE A 89 10.38 1.47 6.53
CA ILE A 89 9.48 1.76 5.41
C ILE A 89 9.16 3.26 5.33
N GLU A 90 8.77 3.90 6.44
CA GLU A 90 8.44 5.33 6.45
C GLU A 90 9.65 6.21 6.08
N ASN A 91 10.83 5.90 6.63
CA ASN A 91 12.05 6.64 6.33
C ASN A 91 12.49 6.48 4.88
N GLU A 92 12.38 5.27 4.32
CA GLU A 92 12.71 5.02 2.92
C GLU A 92 11.74 5.72 1.98
N ILE A 93 10.42 5.64 2.21
CA ILE A 93 9.44 6.39 1.42
C ILE A 93 9.71 7.90 1.51
N ARG A 94 10.06 8.41 2.69
CA ARG A 94 10.42 9.82 2.87
C ARG A 94 11.67 10.20 2.07
N SER A 95 12.69 9.34 2.08
CA SER A 95 13.94 9.53 1.35
C SER A 95 13.70 9.51 -0.17
N LEU A 96 12.99 8.49 -0.67
CA LEU A 96 12.60 8.34 -2.07
C LEU A 96 11.75 9.53 -2.53
N GLY A 97 10.77 9.95 -1.73
CA GLY A 97 9.94 11.11 -2.03
C GLY A 97 10.72 12.43 -2.03
N LYS A 98 11.77 12.56 -1.20
CA LYS A 98 12.67 13.72 -1.25
C LYS A 98 13.48 13.71 -2.54
N ARG A 99 14.18 12.61 -2.83
CA ARG A 99 14.97 12.45 -4.05
C ARG A 99 14.13 12.60 -5.32
N ALA A 100 12.86 12.17 -5.31
CA ALA A 100 11.92 12.38 -6.41
C ALA A 100 11.67 13.86 -6.69
N ARG A 101 11.48 14.68 -5.65
CA ARG A 101 11.30 16.13 -5.78
C ARG A 101 12.59 16.84 -6.19
N ASP A 102 13.72 16.34 -5.71
CA ASP A 102 15.04 16.94 -5.96
C ASP A 102 15.65 16.47 -7.31
N GLY A 103 14.99 15.56 -8.05
CA GLY A 103 15.50 15.01 -9.31
C GLY A 103 16.66 14.01 -9.15
N GLU A 104 16.84 13.45 -7.96
CA GLU A 104 17.97 12.61 -7.55
C GLU A 104 17.60 11.10 -7.48
N LEU A 105 16.54 10.67 -8.16
CA LEU A 105 16.26 9.24 -8.30
C LEU A 105 17.23 8.62 -9.30
N SER A 106 17.91 7.56 -8.90
CA SER A 106 18.67 6.74 -9.84
C SER A 106 17.74 5.80 -10.61
N LEU A 107 18.22 5.25 -11.72
CA LEU A 107 17.49 4.23 -12.47
C LEU A 107 17.21 2.99 -11.60
N GLU A 108 18.15 2.62 -10.73
CA GLU A 108 17.97 1.49 -9.81
C GLU A 108 16.80 1.71 -8.86
N ASP A 109 16.51 2.95 -8.46
CA ASP A 109 15.39 3.23 -7.58
C ASP A 109 14.03 3.01 -8.24
N LEU A 110 13.98 3.03 -9.58
CA LEU A 110 12.74 2.95 -10.37
C LEU A 110 12.46 1.53 -10.89
N LEU A 111 13.44 0.63 -10.85
CA LEU A 111 13.35 -0.70 -11.47
C LEU A 111 13.13 -1.83 -10.45
N GLY A 112 12.44 -2.88 -10.90
CA GLY A 112 12.34 -4.17 -10.18
C GLY A 112 11.24 -4.26 -9.13
N GLY A 113 10.32 -3.29 -9.10
CA GLY A 113 9.11 -3.40 -8.27
C GLY A 113 8.21 -4.55 -8.73
N THR A 114 7.62 -5.26 -7.77
CA THR A 114 6.79 -6.45 -7.95
C THR A 114 5.29 -6.17 -7.79
N PHE A 115 4.94 -5.11 -7.07
CA PHE A 115 3.59 -4.62 -6.87
C PHE A 115 3.64 -3.11 -6.62
N THR A 116 2.60 -2.35 -6.96
CA THR A 116 2.57 -0.90 -6.76
C THR A 116 1.47 -0.48 -5.78
N ILE A 117 1.77 0.50 -4.93
CA ILE A 117 0.79 1.27 -4.15
C ILE A 117 0.81 2.71 -4.66
N THR A 118 -0.36 3.24 -5.00
CA THR A 118 -0.55 4.64 -5.34
C THR A 118 -1.56 5.28 -4.40
N ASN A 119 -1.31 6.53 -3.97
CA ASN A 119 -2.18 7.23 -3.04
C ASN A 119 -2.72 8.52 -3.66
N GLY A 120 -3.86 8.41 -4.35
CA GLY A 120 -4.60 9.56 -4.88
C GLY A 120 -5.36 10.35 -3.81
N GLY A 121 -5.46 9.81 -2.60
CA GLY A 121 -6.14 10.45 -1.47
C GLY A 121 -5.51 11.77 -1.04
N ILE A 122 -4.21 11.97 -1.31
CA ILE A 122 -3.51 13.24 -1.06
C ILE A 122 -4.08 14.40 -1.90
N PHE A 123 -4.72 14.09 -3.03
CA PHE A 123 -5.38 15.06 -3.91
C PHE A 123 -6.90 15.11 -3.69
N GLY A 124 -7.40 14.45 -2.64
CA GLY A 124 -8.83 14.40 -2.33
C GLY A 124 -9.64 13.43 -3.20
N SER A 125 -8.99 12.55 -3.97
CA SER A 125 -9.71 11.55 -4.78
C SER A 125 -10.53 10.62 -3.90
N MET A 126 -11.81 10.42 -4.25
CA MET A 126 -12.72 9.51 -3.53
C MET A 126 -12.51 8.06 -3.93
N LEU A 127 -12.44 7.79 -5.24
CA LEU A 127 -12.27 6.47 -5.85
C LEU A 127 -11.78 6.69 -7.30
N SER A 128 -10.93 5.80 -7.78
CA SER A 128 -10.41 5.82 -9.14
C SER A 128 -10.00 4.40 -9.57
N THR A 129 -9.72 4.24 -10.86
CA THR A 129 -9.22 2.98 -11.44
C THR A 129 -7.73 3.14 -11.72
N PRO A 130 -6.83 2.71 -10.80
CA PRO A 130 -5.39 2.86 -11.00
C PRO A 130 -4.92 2.01 -12.20
N ILE A 131 -3.93 2.50 -12.92
CA ILE A 131 -3.34 1.77 -14.06
C ILE A 131 -2.17 0.90 -13.60
N LEU A 132 -2.05 -0.31 -14.16
CA LEU A 132 -0.93 -1.21 -13.86
C LEU A 132 0.41 -0.56 -14.25
N ASN A 133 1.42 -0.76 -13.42
CA ASN A 133 2.80 -0.37 -13.72
C ASN A 133 3.55 -1.57 -14.30
N ALA A 134 3.53 -1.71 -15.63
CA ALA A 134 4.12 -2.87 -16.31
C ALA A 134 5.61 -3.07 -15.92
N PRO A 135 6.09 -4.31 -15.73
CA PRO A 135 5.41 -5.58 -16.03
C PRO A 135 4.58 -6.18 -14.88
N GLN A 136 4.28 -5.39 -13.84
CA GLN A 136 3.53 -5.88 -12.67
C GLN A 136 2.08 -6.21 -13.01
N VAL A 137 1.53 -7.20 -12.30
CA VAL A 137 0.16 -7.69 -12.52
C VAL A 137 -0.87 -7.12 -11.54
N GLY A 138 -0.45 -6.25 -10.61
CA GLY A 138 -1.33 -5.67 -9.59
C GLY A 138 -0.90 -4.28 -9.11
N ILE A 139 -1.88 -3.43 -8.83
CA ILE A 139 -1.71 -2.12 -8.21
C ILE A 139 -2.84 -1.81 -7.23
N LEU A 140 -2.48 -1.36 -6.03
CA LEU A 140 -3.41 -0.87 -5.03
C LEU A 140 -3.50 0.66 -5.08
N GLY A 141 -4.71 1.18 -5.30
CA GLY A 141 -5.06 2.59 -5.19
C GLY A 141 -5.67 2.92 -3.83
N MET A 142 -4.96 3.73 -3.04
CA MET A 142 -5.46 4.37 -1.83
C MET A 142 -6.12 5.72 -2.17
N HIS A 143 -7.18 6.05 -1.46
CA HIS A 143 -7.99 7.27 -1.68
C HIS A 143 -8.15 8.07 -0.39
N ASN A 144 -8.93 9.15 -0.45
CA ASN A 144 -9.14 10.01 0.71
C ASN A 144 -9.84 9.27 1.86
N ILE A 145 -9.58 9.74 3.07
CA ILE A 145 -10.29 9.30 4.27
C ILE A 145 -11.38 10.34 4.55
N VAL A 146 -12.63 9.89 4.57
CA VAL A 146 -13.80 10.76 4.78
C VAL A 146 -14.71 10.11 5.80
N GLU A 147 -15.25 10.90 6.72
CA GLU A 147 -16.27 10.46 7.66
C GLU A 147 -17.54 10.03 6.90
N ARG A 148 -17.98 8.79 7.11
CA ARG A 148 -19.17 8.22 6.46
C ARG A 148 -20.04 7.49 7.49
N PRO A 149 -21.37 7.53 7.36
CA PRO A 149 -22.27 6.70 8.16
C PRO A 149 -22.13 5.24 7.74
N LEU A 150 -21.90 4.36 8.70
CA LEU A 150 -21.78 2.91 8.54
C LEU A 150 -22.75 2.20 9.48
N ALA A 151 -23.31 1.07 9.04
CA ALA A 151 -24.09 0.20 9.89
C ALA A 151 -23.16 -0.78 10.62
N ILE A 152 -23.07 -0.69 11.94
CA ILE A 152 -22.29 -1.61 12.79
C ILE A 152 -23.24 -2.16 13.86
N ASN A 153 -23.39 -3.48 13.90
CA ASN A 153 -24.28 -4.17 14.85
C ASN A 153 -25.74 -3.65 14.86
N GLY A 154 -26.24 -3.19 13.71
CA GLY A 154 -27.59 -2.65 13.56
C GLY A 154 -27.73 -1.15 13.89
N GLU A 155 -26.66 -0.48 14.32
CA GLU A 155 -26.64 0.96 14.60
C GLU A 155 -25.90 1.74 13.50
N VAL A 156 -26.33 2.97 13.24
CA VAL A 156 -25.64 3.88 12.33
C VAL A 156 -24.59 4.67 13.12
N VAL A 157 -23.32 4.46 12.79
CA VAL A 157 -22.18 5.14 13.41
C VAL A 157 -21.35 5.85 12.35
N ILE A 158 -20.81 7.03 12.68
CA ILE A 158 -19.89 7.75 11.81
C ILE A 158 -18.48 7.19 11.99
N ARG A 159 -17.82 6.81 10.89
CA ARG A 159 -16.44 6.31 10.91
C ARG A 159 -15.59 6.94 9.81
N PRO A 160 -14.27 7.07 10.00
CA PRO A 160 -13.38 7.51 8.94
C PRO A 160 -13.16 6.36 7.94
N VAL A 161 -13.67 6.51 6.72
CA VAL A 161 -13.65 5.45 5.70
C VAL A 161 -12.74 5.82 4.54
N MET A 162 -11.99 4.84 4.04
CA MET A 162 -11.23 4.93 2.80
C MET A 162 -11.78 3.95 1.76
N TYR A 163 -12.01 4.41 0.53
CA TYR A 163 -12.14 3.49 -0.59
C TYR A 163 -10.76 3.05 -1.07
N VAL A 164 -10.62 1.78 -1.40
CA VAL A 164 -9.42 1.24 -2.03
C VAL A 164 -9.82 0.55 -3.32
N ALA A 165 -8.96 0.65 -4.33
CA ALA A 165 -9.15 0.02 -5.62
C ALA A 165 -7.98 -0.92 -5.91
N LEU A 166 -8.28 -2.12 -6.41
CA LEU A 166 -7.28 -3.02 -6.96
C LEU A 166 -7.51 -3.10 -8.46
N SER A 167 -6.51 -2.71 -9.24
CA SER A 167 -6.44 -3.12 -10.65
C SER A 167 -5.48 -4.30 -10.74
N TYR A 168 -5.86 -5.29 -11.53
CA TYR A 168 -5.11 -6.53 -11.69
C TYR A 168 -5.19 -7.02 -13.14
N ASP A 169 -4.18 -7.76 -13.56
CA ASP A 169 -4.15 -8.38 -14.88
C ASP A 169 -4.95 -9.69 -14.86
N HIS A 170 -6.14 -9.66 -15.45
CA HIS A 170 -7.05 -10.82 -15.48
C HIS A 170 -6.53 -11.99 -16.34
N ARG A 171 -5.43 -11.81 -17.09
CA ARG A 171 -4.73 -12.93 -17.75
C ARG A 171 -4.03 -13.85 -16.75
N ILE A 172 -3.68 -13.32 -15.58
CA ILE A 172 -2.86 -14.00 -14.56
C ILE A 172 -3.65 -14.26 -13.28
N VAL A 173 -4.44 -13.29 -12.85
CA VAL A 173 -5.16 -13.32 -11.57
C VAL A 173 -6.66 -13.42 -11.84
N ASP A 174 -7.30 -14.40 -11.22
CA ASP A 174 -8.75 -14.54 -11.32
C ASP A 174 -9.49 -13.57 -10.39
N GLY A 175 -10.76 -13.30 -10.68
CA GLY A 175 -11.56 -12.35 -9.90
C GLY A 175 -11.76 -12.75 -8.44
N ALA A 176 -11.78 -14.04 -8.11
CA ALA A 176 -11.94 -14.50 -6.73
C ALA A 176 -10.66 -14.23 -5.92
N GLU A 177 -9.50 -14.54 -6.49
CA GLU A 177 -8.18 -14.25 -5.92
C GLU A 177 -7.98 -12.74 -5.70
N ALA A 178 -8.33 -11.93 -6.69
CA ALA A 178 -8.26 -10.46 -6.58
C ALA A 178 -9.16 -9.91 -5.46
N VAL A 179 -10.41 -10.39 -5.35
CA VAL A 179 -11.34 -9.98 -4.30
C VAL A 179 -10.84 -10.42 -2.91
N GLN A 180 -10.36 -11.64 -2.78
CA GLN A 180 -9.83 -12.16 -1.51
C GLN A 180 -8.55 -11.42 -1.08
N PHE A 181 -7.67 -11.07 -2.02
CA PHE A 181 -6.51 -10.24 -1.73
C PHE A 181 -6.89 -8.85 -1.20
N LEU A 182 -7.83 -8.17 -1.86
CA LEU A 182 -8.27 -6.85 -1.41
C LEU A 182 -9.01 -6.92 -0.07
N TYR A 183 -9.77 -7.99 0.16
CA TYR A 183 -10.41 -8.26 1.45
C TYR A 183 -9.37 -8.53 2.55
N LYS A 184 -8.31 -9.28 2.25
CA LYS A 184 -7.21 -9.52 3.19
C LYS A 184 -6.53 -8.21 3.62
N ILE A 185 -6.28 -7.30 2.68
CA ILE A 185 -5.77 -5.96 3.00
C ILE A 185 -6.76 -5.21 3.89
N LYS A 186 -8.06 -5.25 3.58
CA LYS A 186 -9.09 -4.64 4.43
C LYS A 186 -9.02 -5.19 5.86
N GLU A 187 -9.01 -6.51 6.05
CA GLU A 187 -8.93 -7.12 7.38
C GLU A 187 -7.69 -6.68 8.17
N LEU A 188 -6.53 -6.67 7.52
CA LEU A 188 -5.26 -6.29 8.16
C LEU A 188 -5.21 -4.80 8.52
N ILE A 189 -5.87 -3.94 7.75
CA ILE A 189 -5.94 -2.51 8.06
C ILE A 189 -7.01 -2.22 9.12
N GLU A 190 -8.16 -2.91 9.10
CA GLU A 190 -9.20 -2.75 10.12
C GLU A 190 -8.78 -3.30 11.49
N ASP A 191 -7.87 -4.28 11.51
CA ASP A 191 -7.29 -4.87 12.73
C ASP A 191 -5.75 -4.77 12.75
N PRO A 192 -5.20 -3.67 13.33
CA PRO A 192 -3.75 -3.49 13.45
C PRO A 192 -3.04 -4.56 14.30
N GLU A 193 -3.75 -5.24 15.20
CA GLU A 193 -3.14 -6.31 16.02
C GLU A 193 -2.93 -7.56 15.16
N ARG A 194 -3.90 -7.88 14.29
CA ARG A 194 -3.73 -8.93 13.29
C ARG A 194 -2.60 -8.63 12.32
N LEU A 195 -2.44 -7.36 11.91
CA LEU A 195 -1.30 -6.92 11.09
C LEU A 195 0.04 -7.16 11.79
N LEU A 196 0.12 -7.01 13.11
CA LEU A 196 1.35 -7.30 13.85
C LEU A 196 1.69 -8.81 13.85
N LEU A 197 0.68 -9.67 13.84
CA LEU A 197 0.86 -11.12 13.89
C LEU A 197 1.12 -11.75 12.51
N GLU A 198 0.54 -11.17 11.45
CA GLU A 198 0.53 -11.77 10.10
C GLU A 198 1.29 -10.96 9.03
N GLY A 199 1.59 -9.68 9.30
CA GLY A 199 2.16 -8.71 8.35
C GLY A 199 3.67 -8.71 8.20
#